data_AF-E2AJG4-F1
#
_entry.id   AF-E2AJG4-F1
#
_cell.length_a   1.000
_cell.length_b   1.000
_cell.length_c   1.000
_cell.angle_alpha   90.00
_cell.angle_beta   90.00
_cell.angle_gamma   90.00
#
_symmetry.space_group_name_H-M   'P 1'
#
loop_
_entity.id
_entity.type
_entity.pdbx_description
1 polymer ?
#
loop_
_entity_poly.entity_id
_entity_poly.type
_entity_poly.pdbx_seq_one_letter_code
_entity_poly.pdbx_strand_id
1 'polypeptide(L)'
;MKKRKVLLISNVAFEKRSNNEKSSLNEVIENTDLKEDYKMVVFDLETSGRKKNSDILQLAAIVQENVFSVYVTPTQDVDKFASEINGLHNIGRELYLRNEKLLTLSMVDALQAFYAFLCKVGKSKKCILIAHNASFDISFF
;
A
#
# COMPACT_ATOMS: atom_id res chain seq x y z
N MET A 1 -8.39 5.52 -32.37
CA MET A 1 -8.21 5.36 -30.91
C MET A 1 -6.90 4.60 -30.67
N LYS A 2 -5.85 5.25 -30.13
CA LYS A 2 -4.56 4.60 -29.83
C LYS A 2 -4.68 3.79 -28.53
N LYS A 3 -4.49 2.47 -28.60
CA LYS A 3 -4.37 1.61 -27.41
C LYS A 3 -3.13 2.04 -26.62
N ARG A 4 -3.30 2.51 -25.38
CA ARG A 4 -2.18 2.80 -24.48
C ARG A 4 -1.65 1.48 -23.93
N LYS A 5 -0.38 1.18 -24.21
CA LYS A 5 0.38 0.08 -23.63
C LYS A 5 0.83 0.56 -22.25
N VAL A 6 0.31 -0.03 -21.19
CA VAL A 6 0.75 0.23 -19.82
C VAL A 6 1.71 -0.90 -19.44
N LEU A 7 2.96 -0.55 -19.13
CA LEU A 7 3.96 -1.48 -18.64
C LEU A 7 3.77 -1.59 -17.12
N LEU A 8 3.22 -2.71 -16.64
CA LEU A 8 3.20 -3.02 -15.21
C LEU A 8 4.47 -3.79 -14.89
N ILE A 9 5.33 -3.25 -14.02
CA ILE A 9 6.47 -3.97 -13.45
C ILE A 9 5.97 -4.58 -12.14
N SER A 10 5.69 -5.89 -12.14
CA SER A 10 5.27 -6.62 -10.93
C SER A 10 6.48 -7.26 -10.26
N ASN A 11 6.69 -6.97 -8.97
CA ASN A 11 7.74 -7.59 -8.15
C ASN A 11 7.27 -8.86 -7.41
N VAL A 12 6.15 -9.48 -7.80
CA VAL A 12 5.61 -10.65 -7.11
C VAL A 12 6.34 -11.90 -7.59
N ALA A 13 7.40 -12.28 -6.88
CA ALA A 13 8.01 -13.60 -7.00
C ALA A 13 7.15 -14.61 -6.23
N PHE A 14 6.46 -15.51 -6.93
CA PHE A 14 5.91 -16.71 -6.30
C PHE A 14 7.06 -17.68 -6.02
N GLU A 15 7.43 -17.86 -4.75
CA GLU A 15 8.39 -18.91 -4.36
C GLU A 15 7.81 -20.30 -4.68
N LYS A 16 8.30 -20.93 -5.75
CA LYS A 16 8.19 -22.38 -5.92
C LYS A 16 9.18 -23.05 -4.96
N ARG A 17 8.67 -23.71 -3.91
CA ARG A 17 9.46 -24.67 -3.13
C ARG A 17 9.82 -25.88 -4.02
N SER A 18 11.09 -25.99 -4.41
CA SER A 18 12.03 -27.04 -3.95
C SER A 18 13.15 -27.31 -4.97
N ASN A 19 14.37 -27.39 -4.44
CA ASN A 19 15.56 -28.09 -4.91
C ASN A 19 16.42 -27.48 -6.04
N ASN A 20 17.50 -26.86 -5.58
CA ASN A 20 18.88 -27.04 -6.03
C ASN A 20 19.16 -26.83 -7.53
N GLU A 21 19.25 -25.57 -7.95
CA GLU A 21 20.08 -25.14 -9.07
C GLU A 21 20.39 -23.64 -8.93
N LYS A 22 21.64 -23.24 -9.21
CA LYS A 22 22.06 -21.83 -9.20
C LYS A 22 21.26 -21.08 -10.27
N SER A 23 20.16 -20.44 -9.89
CA SER A 23 19.37 -19.65 -10.84
C SER A 23 19.95 -18.24 -10.96
N SER A 24 20.52 -17.93 -12.12
CA SER A 24 20.57 -16.55 -12.62
C SER A 24 19.17 -15.96 -12.48
N LEU A 25 19.06 -14.80 -11.83
CA LEU A 25 17.82 -14.03 -11.73
C LEU A 25 17.42 -13.58 -13.15
N ASN A 26 16.75 -14.45 -13.88
CA ASN A 26 16.07 -14.07 -15.10
C ASN A 26 14.81 -13.33 -14.65
N GLU A 27 14.76 -12.02 -14.92
CA GLU A 27 13.52 -11.25 -14.85
C GLU A 27 12.44 -12.00 -15.65
N VAL A 28 11.48 -12.59 -14.94
CA VAL A 28 10.28 -13.12 -15.57
C VAL A 28 9.42 -11.91 -15.92
N ILE A 29 9.68 -11.32 -17.09
CA ILE A 29 8.81 -10.31 -17.69
C ILE A 29 7.59 -11.06 -18.26
N GLU A 30 6.67 -11.45 -17.38
CA GLU A 30 5.35 -11.87 -17.81
C GLU A 30 4.58 -10.61 -18.22
N ASN A 31 4.50 -10.37 -19.53
CA ASN A 31 3.56 -9.41 -20.09
C ASN A 31 2.14 -9.96 -19.87
N THR A 32 1.52 -9.65 -18.73
CA THR A 32 0.11 -9.95 -18.53
C THR A 32 -0.70 -8.97 -19.35
N ASP A 33 -1.25 -9.44 -20.47
CA ASP A 33 -2.26 -8.72 -21.22
C ASP A 33 -3.43 -8.43 -20.26
N LEU A 34 -3.67 -7.17 -19.90
CA LEU A 34 -4.82 -6.72 -19.09
C LEU A 34 -6.13 -6.85 -19.90
N LYS A 35 -6.42 -8.07 -20.36
CA LYS A 35 -7.62 -8.42 -21.13
C LYS A 35 -8.84 -8.63 -20.23
N GLU A 36 -8.62 -8.86 -18.93
CA GLU A 36 -9.69 -8.97 -17.94
C GLU A 36 -10.12 -7.57 -17.44
N ASP A 37 -11.37 -7.47 -17.02
CA ASP A 37 -11.92 -6.27 -16.40
C ASP A 37 -11.54 -6.28 -14.90
N TYR A 38 -10.62 -5.39 -14.51
CA TYR A 38 -10.09 -5.29 -13.14
C TYR A 38 -10.72 -4.12 -12.37
N LYS A 39 -10.82 -4.27 -11.05
CA LYS A 39 -11.09 -3.16 -10.15
C LYS A 39 -9.79 -2.41 -9.85
N MET A 40 -9.68 -1.18 -10.36
CA MET A 40 -8.58 -0.28 -10.04
C MET A 40 -8.81 0.32 -8.66
N VAL A 41 -7.99 -0.08 -7.70
CA VAL A 41 -8.01 0.44 -6.34
C VAL A 41 -6.83 1.39 -6.22
N VAL A 42 -7.12 2.69 -6.15
CA VAL A 42 -6.09 3.69 -5.93
C VAL A 42 -5.81 3.76 -4.43
N PHE A 43 -4.57 3.63 -4.01
CA PHE A 43 -4.17 3.69 -2.61
C PHE A 43 -2.96 4.60 -2.42
N ASP A 44 -2.79 5.06 -1.19
CA ASP A 44 -1.70 5.94 -0.76
C ASP A 44 -1.37 5.68 0.72
N LEU A 45 -0.11 5.87 1.08
CA LEU A 45 0.39 5.72 2.45
C LEU A 45 0.90 7.05 3.00
N GLU A 46 0.47 7.37 4.22
CA GLU A 46 1.19 8.33 5.04
C GLU A 46 2.14 7.58 5.97
N THR A 47 3.37 8.07 6.09
CA THR A 47 4.43 7.38 6.84
C THR A 47 5.08 8.30 7.85
N SER A 48 5.74 7.72 8.86
CA SER A 48 6.47 8.48 9.88
C SER A 48 7.75 9.11 9.36
N GLY A 49 8.15 8.82 8.12
CA GLY A 49 9.39 9.27 7.51
C GLY A 49 9.63 8.59 6.16
N ARG A 50 10.72 8.92 5.48
CA ARG A 50 11.03 8.37 4.14
C ARG A 50 11.89 7.10 4.14
N LYS A 51 12.28 6.61 5.31
CA LYS A 51 13.16 5.43 5.43
C LYS A 51 12.33 4.15 5.40
N LYS A 52 12.97 3.03 5.06
CA LYS A 52 12.30 1.71 5.01
C LYS A 52 11.79 1.22 6.37
N ASN A 53 12.34 1.73 7.46
CA ASN A 53 11.94 1.38 8.82
C ASN A 53 10.89 2.34 9.39
N SER A 54 10.38 3.30 8.62
CA SER A 54 9.30 4.19 9.05
C SER A 54 8.02 3.39 9.31
N ASP A 55 7.17 3.91 10.18
CA ASP A 55 5.83 3.39 10.38
C ASP A 55 4.94 3.84 9.21
N ILE A 56 4.00 2.98 8.81
CA ILE A 56 2.80 3.45 8.12
C ILE A 56 1.91 4.07 9.20
N LEU A 57 1.48 5.31 8.99
CA LEU A 57 0.61 6.08 9.89
C LEU A 57 -0.83 6.17 9.36
N GLN A 58 -1.01 6.08 8.04
CA GLN A 58 -2.32 6.01 7.41
C GLN A 58 -2.28 5.07 6.20
N LEU A 59 -3.34 4.28 6.04
CA LEU A 59 -3.61 3.52 4.83
C LEU A 59 -4.94 3.99 4.26
N ALA A 60 -4.89 4.61 3.08
CA ALA A 60 -6.06 5.12 2.40
C ALA A 60 -6.21 4.47 1.02
N ALA A 61 -7.45 4.17 0.62
CA ALA A 61 -7.74 3.65 -0.70
C ALA A 61 -9.13 4.06 -1.19
N ILE A 62 -9.29 4.15 -2.50
CA ILE A 62 -10.55 4.43 -3.17
C ILE A 62 -10.74 3.54 -4.40
N VAL A 63 -11.96 3.07 -4.58
CA VAL A 63 -12.41 2.40 -5.81
C VAL A 63 -13.87 2.76 -6.07
N GLN A 64 -14.09 3.49 -7.17
CA GLN A 64 -15.41 4.06 -7.49
C GLN A 64 -15.90 4.90 -6.29
N GLU A 65 -17.02 4.52 -5.68
CA GLU A 65 -17.61 5.23 -4.52
C GLU A 65 -17.22 4.63 -3.17
N ASN A 66 -16.40 3.57 -3.16
CA ASN A 66 -15.97 2.93 -1.92
C ASN A 66 -14.64 3.57 -1.47
N VAL A 67 -14.64 4.12 -0.26
CA VAL A 67 -13.47 4.71 0.39
C VAL A 67 -13.07 3.86 1.58
N PHE A 68 -11.76 3.65 1.73
CA PHE A 68 -11.11 3.07 2.90
C PHE A 68 -10.10 4.09 3.42
N SER A 69 -10.12 4.38 4.71
CA SER A 69 -9.14 5.25 5.34
C SER A 69 -9.04 4.92 6.81
N VAL A 70 -7.87 4.47 7.24
CA VAL A 70 -7.59 4.14 8.65
C VAL A 70 -6.24 4.70 9.05
N TYR A 71 -6.13 5.10 10.31
CA TYR A 71 -4.88 5.51 10.92
C TYR A 71 -4.28 4.36 11.73
N VAL A 72 -2.95 4.30 11.78
CA VAL A 72 -2.19 3.23 12.43
C VAL A 72 -1.42 3.81 13.61
N THR A 73 -1.40 3.05 14.71
CA THR A 73 -0.73 3.44 15.95
C THR A 73 0.78 3.51 15.73
N PRO A 74 1.44 4.65 15.96
CA PRO A 74 2.88 4.77 15.81
C PRO A 74 3.62 3.95 16.87
N THR A 75 4.72 3.35 16.45
CA THR A 75 5.70 2.63 17.28
C THR A 75 6.97 3.44 17.52
N GLN A 76 7.19 4.47 16.69
CA GLN A 76 8.30 5.43 16.78
C GLN A 76 7.81 6.86 16.56
N ASP A 77 8.69 7.82 16.80
CA ASP A 77 8.37 9.23 16.56
C ASP A 77 8.24 9.55 15.07
N VAL A 78 7.31 10.45 14.75
CA VAL A 78 7.12 10.97 13.41
C VAL A 78 8.20 12.00 13.11
N ASP A 79 8.94 11.79 12.03
CA ASP A 79 9.96 12.72 11.54
C ASP A 79 9.32 14.11 11.36
N LYS A 80 10.03 15.16 11.80
CA LYS A 80 9.53 16.55 11.69
C LYS A 80 9.13 16.91 10.26
N PHE A 81 9.93 16.50 9.28
CA PHE A 81 9.66 16.76 7.86
C PHE A 81 8.44 15.98 7.34
N ALA A 82 8.20 14.75 7.82
CA ALA A 82 6.97 14.02 7.50
C ALA A 82 5.76 14.74 8.11
N SER A 83 5.87 15.18 9.37
CA SER A 83 4.84 15.93 10.07
C SER A 83 4.47 17.24 9.35
N GLU A 84 5.45 17.94 8.79
CA GLU A 84 5.22 19.17 8.01
C GLU A 84 4.46 18.91 6.70
N ILE A 85 4.65 17.74 6.08
CA ILE A 85 3.99 17.37 4.82
C ILE A 85 2.55 16.91 5.05
N ASN A 86 2.36 15.94 5.94
CA ASN A 86 1.06 15.28 6.11
C ASN A 86 0.26 15.78 7.33
N GLY A 87 0.86 16.59 8.19
CA GLY A 87 0.23 17.13 9.38
C GLY A 87 0.08 16.13 10.53
N LEU A 88 0.61 14.91 10.38
CA LEU A 88 0.59 13.87 11.40
C LEU A 88 1.77 14.06 12.34
N HIS A 89 1.53 13.94 13.63
CA HIS A 89 2.58 13.86 14.64
C HIS A 89 2.12 12.98 15.78
N ASN A 90 3.05 12.51 16.61
CA ASN A 90 2.72 11.69 17.77
C ASN A 90 3.16 12.35 19.08
N ILE A 91 2.40 12.09 20.14
CA ILE A 91 2.82 12.34 21.53
C ILE A 91 2.85 10.97 22.20
N GLY A 92 4.04 10.42 22.41
CA GLY A 92 4.18 9.01 22.79
C GLY A 92 3.62 8.09 21.69
N ARG A 93 2.66 7.21 22.03
CA ARG A 93 2.01 6.30 21.07
C ARG A 93 0.69 6.82 20.50
N GLU A 94 0.33 8.07 20.81
CA GLU A 94 -0.93 8.66 20.38
C GLU A 94 -0.68 9.50 19.12
N LEU A 95 -1.43 9.23 18.06
CA LEU A 95 -1.32 9.94 16.78
C LEU A 95 -2.29 11.12 16.74
N TYR A 96 -1.82 12.24 16.20
CA TYR A 96 -2.56 13.48 16.05
C TYR A 96 -2.48 13.98 14.61
N LEU A 97 -3.59 14.50 14.09
CA LEU A 97 -3.61 15.28 12.85
C LEU A 97 -3.90 16.73 13.19
N ARG A 98 -2.95 17.63 12.95
CA ARG A 98 -3.11 19.08 13.20
C ARG A 98 -3.64 19.42 14.60
N ASN A 99 -3.12 18.69 15.60
CA ASN A 99 -3.44 18.78 17.03
C ASN A 99 -4.75 18.10 17.48
N GLU A 100 -5.46 17.42 16.57
CA GLU A 100 -6.60 16.59 16.92
C GLU A 100 -6.17 15.13 17.08
N LYS A 101 -6.46 14.54 18.24
CA LYS A 101 -6.13 13.13 18.52
C LYS A 101 -6.96 12.22 17.63
N LEU A 102 -6.29 11.27 16.97
CA LEU A 102 -6.90 10.30 16.09
C LEU A 102 -7.21 8.99 16.82
N LEU A 103 -8.26 8.30 16.37
CA LEU A 103 -8.46 6.89 16.66
C LEU A 103 -7.58 6.08 15.70
N THR A 104 -6.79 5.17 16.27
CA THR A 104 -5.84 4.35 15.52
C THR A 104 -6.12 2.86 15.69
N LEU A 105 -5.70 2.09 14.70
CA LEU A 105 -5.65 0.63 14.75
C LEU A 105 -4.21 0.15 14.99
N SER A 106 -4.05 -1.11 15.38
CA SER A 106 -2.74 -1.76 15.23
C SER A 106 -2.45 -1.97 13.74
N MET A 107 -1.19 -2.12 13.36
CA MET A 107 -0.83 -2.42 11.96
C MET A 107 -1.53 -3.70 11.47
N VAL A 108 -1.60 -4.73 12.30
CA VAL A 108 -2.26 -6.01 11.96
C VAL A 108 -3.74 -5.78 11.68
N ASP A 109 -4.44 -5.05 12.54
CA ASP A 109 -5.87 -4.77 12.36
C ASP A 109 -6.13 -3.88 11.13
N ALA A 110 -5.25 -2.92 10.86
CA ALA A 110 -5.34 -2.07 9.68
C ALA A 110 -5.19 -2.88 8.38
N LEU A 111 -4.23 -3.81 8.33
CA LEU A 111 -4.04 -4.71 7.18
C LEU A 111 -5.20 -5.69 7.02
N GLN A 112 -5.74 -6.23 8.12
CA GLN A 112 -6.93 -7.08 8.09
C GLN A 112 -8.16 -6.31 7.57
N ALA A 113 -8.36 -5.08 8.03
CA ALA A 113 -9.43 -4.22 7.55
C ALA A 113 -9.26 -3.87 6.06
N PHE A 114 -8.02 -3.62 5.63
CA PHE A 114 -7.72 -3.35 4.21
C PHE A 114 -7.96 -4.58 3.35
N TYR A 115 -7.53 -5.75 3.78
CA TYR A 115 -7.82 -7.02 3.10
C TYR A 115 -9.33 -7.27 2.98
N ALA A 116 -10.09 -7.06 4.06
CA ALA A 116 -11.55 -7.18 4.04
C ALA A 116 -12.20 -6.19 3.07
N PHE A 117 -11.70 -4.95 3.00
CA PHE A 117 -12.10 -3.96 2.00
C PHE A 117 -11.82 -4.46 0.57
N LEU A 118 -10.61 -4.96 0.29
CA LEU A 118 -10.25 -5.51 -1.02
C LEU A 118 -11.12 -6.70 -1.41
N CYS A 119 -11.40 -7.62 -0.49
CA CYS A 119 -12.34 -8.73 -0.71
C CYS A 119 -13.75 -8.24 -1.03
N LYS A 120 -14.23 -7.19 -0.34
CA LYS A 120 -15.56 -6.62 -0.56
C LYS A 120 -15.68 -6.00 -1.95
N VAL A 121 -14.69 -5.21 -2.38
CA VAL A 121 -14.72 -4.52 -3.68
C VAL A 121 -14.35 -5.45 -4.84
N GLY A 122 -13.60 -6.51 -4.57
CA GLY A 122 -13.13 -7.52 -5.53
C GLY A 122 -14.06 -8.72 -5.73
N LYS A 123 -15.25 -8.75 -5.11
CA LYS A 123 -16.17 -9.91 -5.20
C LYS A 123 -16.47 -10.37 -6.64
N SER A 124 -16.55 -9.42 -7.57
CA SER A 124 -16.89 -9.71 -8.97
C SER A 124 -15.68 -9.80 -9.90
N LYS A 125 -14.53 -9.24 -9.48
CA LYS A 125 -13.37 -8.95 -10.35
C LYS A 125 -12.11 -8.86 -9.51
N LYS A 126 -10.98 -9.29 -10.07
CA LYS A 126 -9.66 -9.10 -9.43
C LYS A 126 -9.36 -7.60 -9.24
N CYS A 127 -8.63 -7.28 -8.19
CA CYS A 127 -8.19 -5.91 -7.89
C CYS A 127 -6.77 -5.67 -8.41
N ILE A 128 -6.53 -4.47 -8.94
CA ILE A 128 -5.18 -3.94 -9.18
C ILE A 128 -5.02 -2.75 -8.25
N LEU A 129 -4.00 -2.82 -7.39
CA LEU A 129 -3.60 -1.69 -6.55
C LEU A 129 -2.76 -0.71 -7.38
N ILE A 130 -3.09 0.57 -7.29
CA ILE A 130 -2.43 1.66 -8.02
C ILE A 130 -2.04 2.72 -7.00
N ALA A 131 -0.78 3.14 -7.01
CA ALA A 131 -0.31 4.27 -6.22
C ALA A 131 0.49 5.23 -7.10
N HIS A 132 0.50 6.51 -6.75
CA HIS A 132 1.21 7.52 -7.52
C HIS A 132 2.73 7.31 -7.47
N ASN A 133 3.26 6.90 -6.32
CA ASN A 133 4.67 6.57 -6.13
C ASN A 133 4.83 5.11 -5.69
N ALA A 134 4.20 4.19 -6.42
CA ALA A 134 4.10 2.79 -6.03
C ALA A 134 5.43 2.14 -5.63
N SER A 135 6.57 2.55 -6.19
CA SER A 135 7.88 2.05 -5.78
C SER A 135 8.22 2.33 -4.31
N PHE A 136 7.75 3.44 -3.76
CA PHE A 136 7.82 3.76 -2.34
C PHE A 136 6.78 2.97 -1.56
N ASP A 137 5.51 3.03 -1.96
CA ASP A 137 4.40 2.44 -1.20
C ASP A 137 4.54 0.93 -1.04
N ILE A 138 4.90 0.21 -2.12
CA ILE A 138 5.08 -1.24 -2.08
C ILE A 138 6.28 -1.68 -1.24
N SER A 139 7.20 -0.77 -0.89
CA SER A 139 8.36 -1.13 -0.08
C SER A 139 8.02 -1.38 1.40
N PHE A 140 6.79 -1.06 1.81
CA PHE A 140 6.26 -1.28 3.15
C PHE A 140 5.36 -2.53 3.27
N PHE A 141 5.11 -3.22 2.15
CA PHE A 141 4.35 -4.47 2.06
C PHE A 141 5.28 -5.64 1.70
#